data_AF-A0A914SUN8-F1
#
_entry.id   AF-A0A914SUN8-F1
#
_cell.length_a   1.000
_cell.length_b   1.000
_cell.length_c   1.000
_cell.angle_alpha   90.00
_cell.angle_beta   90.00
_cell.angle_gamma   90.00
#
_symmetry.space_group_name_H-M   'P 1'
#
loop_
_entity.id
_entity.type
_entity.pdbx_description
1 polymer ?
#
loop_
_entity_poly.entity_id
_entity_poly.type
_entity_poly.pdbx_seq_one_letter_code
_entity_poly.pdbx_strand_id
1 'polypeptide(L)'
;MDFRSEKIKLCQLIVHKEAAFPCVVELGRQTLVQFKDLNDSLSVFHRTHIHEIRRFTELERSLRYLETEIVEAGARSHIPYIDTYNTEILPQRVIYDLETRILELEKEVRQ
;
A
#
# COMPACT_ATOMS: atom_id res chain seq x y z
N MET A 1 -3.39 -30.70 -26.71
CA MET A 1 -2.35 -30.35 -25.73
C MET A 1 -3.03 -30.32 -24.38
N ASP A 2 -2.58 -31.15 -23.44
CA ASP A 2 -3.15 -31.16 -22.08
C ASP A 2 -2.63 -29.96 -21.30
N PHE A 3 -3.52 -29.02 -20.97
CA PHE A 3 -3.20 -27.92 -20.07
C PHE A 3 -3.27 -28.42 -18.63
N ARG A 4 -2.15 -28.37 -17.92
CA ARG A 4 -2.06 -28.64 -16.47
C ARG A 4 -1.52 -27.41 -15.77
N SER A 5 -1.81 -27.29 -14.47
CA SER A 5 -1.27 -26.22 -13.63
C SER A 5 0.25 -26.22 -13.59
N GLU A 6 0.84 -25.03 -13.49
CA GLU A 6 2.27 -24.84 -13.24
C GLU A 6 2.69 -25.48 -11.91
N LYS A 7 3.96 -25.90 -11.84
CA LYS A 7 4.52 -26.48 -10.61
C LYS A 7 4.79 -25.36 -9.59
N ILE A 8 4.36 -25.58 -8.34
CA ILE A 8 4.54 -24.64 -7.22
C ILE A 8 5.48 -25.25 -6.18
N LYS A 9 6.30 -24.42 -5.52
CA LYS A 9 7.18 -24.81 -4.42
C LYS A 9 6.96 -23.93 -3.19
N LEU A 10 6.86 -24.55 -2.01
CA LEU A 10 6.89 -23.84 -0.74
C LEU A 10 8.34 -23.54 -0.35
N CYS A 11 8.60 -22.26 -0.05
CA CYS A 11 9.91 -21.78 0.39
C CYS A 11 9.78 -21.03 1.72
N GLN A 12 10.86 -21.02 2.51
CA GLN A 12 10.94 -20.23 3.74
C GLN A 12 11.77 -18.96 3.46
N LEU A 13 11.21 -17.79 3.75
CA LEU A 13 11.90 -16.51 3.66
C LEU A 13 12.44 -16.13 5.03
N ILE A 14 13.76 -15.98 5.15
CA ILE A 14 14.45 -15.52 6.36
C ILE A 14 15.10 -14.17 6.03
N VAL A 15 14.69 -13.12 6.71
CA VAL A 15 15.10 -11.74 6.42
C VAL A 15 15.37 -10.98 7.72
N HIS A 16 16.39 -10.12 7.71
CA HIS A 16 16.65 -9.21 8.82
C HIS A 16 15.56 -8.15 8.92
N LYS A 17 15.20 -7.72 10.13
CA LYS A 17 14.06 -6.79 10.35
C LYS A 17 14.14 -5.53 9.48
N GLU A 18 15.34 -4.96 9.35
CA GLU A 18 15.59 -3.74 8.57
C GLU A 18 15.48 -3.94 7.06
N ALA A 19 15.70 -5.17 6.58
CA ALA A 19 15.58 -5.53 5.17
C ALA A 19 14.18 -6.07 4.81
N ALA A 20 13.32 -6.34 5.80
CA ALA A 20 12.03 -6.98 5.57
C ALA A 20 11.15 -6.18 4.61
N PHE A 21 11.02 -4.86 4.82
CA PHE A 21 10.21 -3.99 3.96
C PHE A 21 10.70 -3.96 2.50
N PRO A 22 11.97 -3.60 2.19
CA PRO A 22 12.44 -3.58 0.80
C PRO A 22 12.41 -4.96 0.14
N CYS A 23 12.65 -6.04 0.89
CA CYS A 23 12.50 -7.40 0.35
C CYS A 23 11.06 -7.70 -0.07
N VAL A 24 10.06 -7.35 0.75
CA VAL A 24 8.64 -7.56 0.42
C VAL A 24 8.22 -6.72 -0.78
N VAL A 25 8.70 -5.47 -0.90
CA VAL A 25 8.44 -4.62 -2.06
C VAL A 25 8.96 -5.28 -3.35
N GLU A 26 10.19 -5.78 -3.33
CA GLU A 26 10.78 -6.40 -4.52
C GLU A 26 10.07 -7.70 -4.92
N LEU A 27 9.67 -8.52 -3.95
CA LEU A 27 8.85 -9.71 -4.20
C LEU A 27 7.47 -9.34 -4.77
N GLY A 28 6.88 -8.23 -4.30
CA GLY A 28 5.62 -7.70 -4.79
C GLY A 28 5.67 -7.28 -6.26
N ARG A 29 6.79 -6.72 -6.73
CA ARG A 29 6.98 -6.33 -8.14
C ARG A 29 7.01 -7.52 -9.09
N GLN A 30 7.55 -8.66 -8.66
CA GLN A 30 7.67 -9.84 -9.51
C GLN A 30 6.33 -10.55 -9.73
N THR A 31 5.36 -10.42 -8.82
CA THR A 31 4.03 -11.07 -8.88
C THR A 31 4.05 -12.61 -8.95
N LEU A 32 5.19 -13.24 -8.60
CA LEU A 32 5.39 -14.70 -8.64
C LEU A 32 5.26 -15.39 -7.27
N VAL A 33 4.99 -14.63 -6.21
CA VAL A 33 5.05 -15.11 -4.83
C VAL A 33 3.69 -14.98 -4.16
N GLN A 34 3.25 -16.05 -3.52
CA GLN A 34 2.10 -16.07 -2.64
C GLN A 34 2.57 -16.24 -1.19
N PHE A 35 2.23 -15.28 -0.32
CA PHE A 35 2.54 -15.38 1.11
C PHE A 35 1.52 -16.26 1.83
N LYS A 36 2.01 -17.14 2.71
CA LYS A 36 1.20 -17.92 3.63
C LYS A 36 1.12 -17.19 4.96
N ASP A 37 -0.09 -16.95 5.47
CA ASP A 37 -0.27 -16.41 6.82
C ASP A 37 0.18 -17.47 7.85
N LEU A 38 1.20 -17.13 8.63
CA LEU A 38 1.70 -17.96 9.73
C LEU A 38 1.08 -17.55 11.08
N ASN A 39 0.28 -16.48 11.10
CA ASN A 39 -0.32 -15.86 12.28
C ASN A 39 -1.86 -15.88 12.20
N ASP A 40 -2.43 -16.94 11.61
CA ASP A 40 -3.88 -17.11 11.43
C ASP A 40 -4.65 -17.12 12.76
N SER A 41 -4.02 -17.61 13.83
CA SER A 41 -4.53 -17.61 15.20
C SER A 41 -4.45 -16.25 15.90
N LEU A 42 -3.67 -15.29 15.38
CA LEU A 42 -3.58 -13.95 15.96
C LEU A 42 -4.70 -13.06 15.43
N SER A 43 -5.46 -12.48 16.36
CA SER A 43 -6.37 -11.38 16.06
C SER A 43 -5.64 -10.24 15.35
N VAL A 44 -6.31 -9.60 14.40
CA VAL A 44 -5.78 -8.49 13.59
C VAL A 44 -5.21 -7.36 14.48
N PHE A 45 -5.82 -7.13 15.64
CA PHE A 45 -5.41 -6.08 16.59
C PHE A 45 -4.06 -6.35 17.27
N HIS A 46 -3.60 -7.61 17.30
CA HIS A 46 -2.32 -7.99 17.90
C HIS A 46 -1.20 -8.16 16.86
N ARG A 47 -1.47 -7.87 15.58
CA ARG A 47 -0.47 -8.00 14.51
C ARG A 47 0.49 -6.81 14.52
N THR A 48 1.77 -7.08 14.24
CA THR A 48 2.90 -6.16 14.40
C THR A 48 2.73 -4.79 13.71
N HIS A 49 2.14 -4.75 12.52
CA HIS A 49 2.05 -3.53 11.68
C HIS A 49 0.66 -2.86 11.70
N ILE A 50 -0.22 -3.21 12.65
CA ILE A 50 -1.61 -2.73 12.65
C ILE A 50 -1.73 -1.20 12.69
N HIS A 51 -0.84 -0.52 13.42
CA HIS A 51 -0.86 0.94 13.53
C HIS A 51 -0.54 1.62 12.19
N GLU A 52 0.49 1.12 11.48
CA GLU A 52 0.86 1.64 10.17
C GLU A 52 -0.25 1.38 9.14
N ILE A 53 -0.83 0.18 9.15
CA ILE A 53 -1.96 -0.16 8.28
C ILE A 53 -3.12 0.80 8.50
N ARG A 54 -3.53 1.02 9.76
CA ARG A 54 -4.60 1.96 10.09
C ARG A 54 -4.31 3.38 9.63
N ARG A 55 -3.08 3.87 9.86
CA ARG A 55 -2.64 5.19 9.41
C ARG A 55 -2.82 5.34 7.91
N PHE A 56 -2.35 4.38 7.11
CA PHE A 56 -2.48 4.43 5.66
C PHE A 56 -3.92 4.23 5.17
N THR A 57 -4.75 3.45 5.88
CA THR A 57 -6.19 3.33 5.57
C THR A 57 -6.92 4.65 5.75
N GLU A 58 -6.62 5.41 6.82
CA GLU A 58 -7.21 6.74 7.01
C GLU A 58 -6.73 7.73 5.94
N LEU A 59 -5.44 7.69 5.56
CA LEU A 59 -4.93 8.53 4.48
C LEU A 59 -5.54 8.19 3.12
N GLU A 60 -5.78 6.91 2.84
CA GLU A 60 -6.51 6.49 1.64
C GLU A 60 -7.94 7.05 1.64
N ARG A 61 -8.62 7.09 2.79
CA ARG A 61 -9.94 7.71 2.93
C ARG A 61 -9.90 9.21 2.62
N SER A 62 -8.90 9.92 3.14
CA SER A 62 -8.67 11.34 2.82
C SER A 62 -8.41 11.58 1.33
N LEU A 63 -7.57 10.76 0.71
CA LEU A 63 -7.26 10.84 -0.73
C LEU A 63 -8.50 10.59 -1.59
N ARG A 64 -9.32 9.58 -1.26
CA ARG A 64 -10.57 9.31 -1.99
C ARG A 64 -11.59 10.44 -1.87
N TYR A 65 -11.65 11.09 -0.71
CA TYR A 65 -12.47 12.29 -0.54
C TYR A 65 -12.00 13.40 -1.49
N LEU A 66 -10.71 13.74 -1.45
CA LEU A 66 -10.13 14.76 -2.34
C LEU A 66 -10.33 14.42 -3.82
N GLU A 67 -10.17 13.16 -4.21
CA GLU A 67 -10.44 12.70 -5.57
C GLU A 67 -11.90 12.95 -5.98
N THR A 68 -12.85 12.66 -5.08
CA THR A 68 -14.28 12.89 -5.31
C THR A 68 -14.56 14.37 -5.53
N GLU A 69 -14.03 15.25 -4.69
CA GLU A 69 -14.19 16.71 -4.81
C GLU A 69 -13.61 17.24 -6.14
N ILE A 70 -12.46 16.72 -6.58
CA ILE A 70 -11.86 17.08 -7.88
C ILE A 70 -12.77 16.66 -9.05
N VAL A 71 -13.37 15.48 -8.96
CA VAL A 71 -14.31 14.99 -9.99
C VAL A 71 -15.59 15.84 -10.01
N GLU A 72 -16.15 16.16 -8.85
CA GLU A 72 -17.37 16.98 -8.72
C GLU A 72 -17.16 18.42 -9.20
N ALA A 73 -15.95 18.96 -9.03
CA ALA A 73 -15.55 20.25 -9.62
C ALA A 73 -15.35 20.22 -11.15
N GLY A 74 -15.58 19.07 -11.81
CA GLY A 74 -15.42 18.89 -13.26
C GLY A 74 -13.95 18.79 -13.70
N ALA A 75 -13.02 18.62 -12.77
CA ALA A 75 -11.58 18.65 -13.01
C ALA A 75 -10.95 17.26 -13.12
N ARG A 76 -11.74 16.22 -13.45
CA ARG A 76 -11.30 14.82 -13.52
C ARG A 76 -10.03 14.59 -14.35
N SER A 77 -9.80 15.37 -15.40
CA SER A 77 -8.59 15.30 -16.23
C SER A 77 -7.29 15.59 -15.47
N HIS A 78 -7.36 16.19 -14.29
CA HIS A 78 -6.21 16.48 -13.43
C HIS A 78 -5.82 15.32 -12.51
N ILE A 79 -6.64 14.26 -12.42
CA ILE A 79 -6.30 13.07 -11.65
C ILE A 79 -5.32 12.22 -12.46
N PRO A 80 -4.06 12.07 -12.01
CA PRO A 80 -3.07 11.31 -12.76
C PRO A 80 -3.36 9.81 -12.71
N TYR A 81 -2.97 9.10 -13.76
CA TYR A 81 -2.88 7.64 -13.70
C TYR A 81 -1.74 7.23 -12.75
N ILE A 82 -2.03 6.28 -11.85
CA ILE A 82 -1.04 5.76 -10.89
C ILE A 82 -0.53 4.41 -11.41
N ASP A 83 0.78 4.36 -11.71
CA ASP A 83 1.47 3.10 -11.99
C ASP A 83 1.94 2.46 -10.67
N THR A 84 1.21 1.44 -10.24
CA THR A 84 1.50 0.69 -9.01
C THR A 84 2.64 -0.33 -9.16
N TYR A 85 3.09 -0.62 -10.38
CA TYR A 85 4.15 -1.59 -10.64
C TYR A 85 5.54 -0.96 -10.55
N ASN A 86 5.67 0.30 -10.93
CA ASN A 86 6.96 1.01 -10.99
C ASN A 86 7.15 2.05 -9.87
N THR A 87 6.44 1.92 -8.75
CA THR A 87 6.56 2.87 -7.64
C THR A 87 7.88 2.68 -6.88
N GLU A 88 8.57 3.78 -6.60
CA GLU A 88 9.79 3.80 -5.77
C GLU A 88 9.46 3.77 -4.27
N ILE A 89 10.38 3.24 -3.46
CA ILE A 89 10.26 3.32 -2.00
C ILE A 89 10.62 4.73 -1.56
N LEU A 90 9.65 5.46 -1.02
CA LEU A 90 9.88 6.80 -0.50
C LEU A 90 10.54 6.75 0.89
N PRO A 91 11.46 7.68 1.21
CA PRO A 91 11.97 7.85 2.56
C PRO A 91 10.84 8.21 3.54
N GLN A 92 10.93 7.71 4.77
CA GLN A 92 9.91 7.95 5.81
C GLN A 92 9.58 9.44 5.99
N ARG A 93 10.58 10.32 5.98
CA ARG A 93 10.37 11.78 6.08
C ARG A 93 9.41 12.30 5.00
N VAL A 94 9.60 11.88 3.75
CA VAL A 94 8.76 12.31 2.63
C VAL A 94 7.32 11.82 2.83
N ILE A 95 7.14 10.61 3.35
CA ILE A 95 5.81 10.07 3.67
C ILE A 95 5.11 10.94 4.72
N TYR A 96 5.80 11.35 5.79
CA TYR A 96 5.23 12.22 6.82
C TYR A 96 4.84 13.61 6.27
N ASP A 97 5.68 14.18 5.42
CA ASP A 97 5.41 15.48 4.79
C ASP A 97 4.16 15.40 3.89
N LEU A 98 4.04 14.32 3.11
CA LEU A 98 2.86 14.04 2.27
C LEU A 98 1.59 13.80 3.11
N GLU A 99 1.68 13.02 4.18
CA GLU A 99 0.58 12.78 5.11
C GLU A 99 0.03 14.09 5.68
N THR A 100 0.93 14.96 6.16
CA THR A 100 0.54 16.29 6.67
C THR A 100 -0.17 17.10 5.59
N ARG A 101 0.38 17.11 4.37
CA ARG A 101 -0.19 17.88 3.26
C ARG A 101 -1.57 17.40 2.84
N ILE A 102 -1.79 16.09 2.82
CA ILE A 102 -3.11 15.49 2.49
C ILE A 102 -4.15 15.94 3.50
N LEU A 103 -3.83 15.89 4.79
CA LEU A 103 -4.76 16.27 5.86
C LEU A 103 -5.08 17.77 5.86
N GLU A 104 -4.09 18.62 5.57
CA GLU A 104 -4.29 20.06 5.38
C GLU A 104 -5.25 20.34 4.22
N LEU A 105 -5.00 19.73 3.05
CA LEU A 105 -5.84 19.90 1.86
C LEU A 105 -7.27 19.43 2.11
N GLU A 106 -7.46 18.27 2.76
CA GLU A 106 -8.81 17.80 3.11
C GLU A 106 -9.52 18.80 4.01
N LYS A 107 -8.82 19.35 5.01
CA LYS A 107 -9.41 20.35 5.92
C LYS A 107 -9.78 21.64 5.19
N GLU A 108 -8.97 22.08 4.23
CA GLU A 108 -9.24 23.27 3.42
C GLU A 108 -10.47 23.08 2.51
N VAL A 109 -10.60 21.91 1.87
CA VAL A 109 -11.73 21.63 0.95
C VAL A 109 -13.05 21.41 1.70
N ARG A 110 -13.01 20.97 2.95
CA ARG A 110 -14.21 20.77 3.78
C ARG A 110 -14.83 22.06 4.33
N GLN A 111 -14.13 23.20 4.26
CA GLN A 111 -14.61 24.50 4.77
C GLN A 111 -15.43 25.23 3.72
#